data_AF-A0A2M7XJ30-F1
#
_entry.id   AF-A0A2M7XJ30-F1
#
_cell.length_a   1.000
_cell.length_b   1.000
_cell.length_c   1.000
_cell.angle_alpha   90.00
_cell.angle_beta   90.00
_cell.angle_gamma   90.00
#
_symmetry.space_group_name_H-M   'P 1'
#
loop_
_entity.id
_entity.type
_entity.pdbx_description
1 polymer ?
#
loop_
_entity_poly.entity_id
_entity_poly.type
_entity_poly.pdbx_seq_one_letter_code
_entity_poly.pdbx_strand_id
1 'polypeptide(L)'
;MKKTLDKLRRKHAVAGNVDVIPMTLDAATSNEVKKLEISKAVRYKKKIVEKALKTVYDPEFPIIDIFTLGLIYDIKVQEKEKKINILMTFTTPACPMAEMLQEMVKNAINEKCEGYTVVISITFDPMRNIDMIKDPDLKRMFE
;
A
#
# COMPACT_ATOMS: atom_id res chain seq x y z
N MET A 1 6.63 -18.25 66.08
CA MET A 1 6.64 -16.93 65.40
C MET A 1 5.93 -17.15 64.07
N LYS A 2 4.64 -16.81 63.91
CA LYS A 2 4.16 -15.43 63.66
C LYS A 2 5.19 -14.74 62.75
N LYS A 3 4.95 -14.44 61.49
CA LYS A 3 3.86 -13.68 60.85
C LYS A 3 4.06 -13.97 59.33
N THR A 4 3.08 -14.05 58.45
CA THR A 4 2.22 -12.93 58.07
C THR A 4 1.20 -13.45 57.05
N LEU A 5 -0.08 -13.35 57.40
CA LEU A 5 -1.26 -13.30 56.52
C LEU A 5 -1.45 -14.48 55.55
N ASP A 6 -2.40 -15.40 55.74
CA ASP A 6 -3.74 -15.22 56.28
C ASP A 6 -4.44 -13.95 55.77
N LYS A 7 -4.60 -13.86 54.44
CA LYS A 7 -5.76 -13.20 53.85
C LYS A 7 -6.23 -13.97 52.63
N LEU A 8 -7.43 -14.52 52.79
CA LEU A 8 -8.37 -14.92 51.74
C LEU A 8 -8.07 -16.21 50.97
N ARG A 9 -8.06 -17.33 51.71
CA ARG A 9 -8.77 -18.51 51.20
C ARG A 9 -10.16 -18.55 51.87
N ARG A 10 -11.19 -18.65 51.03
CA ARG A 10 -12.60 -19.03 51.32
C ARG A 10 -13.58 -17.91 51.63
N LYS A 11 -14.43 -17.65 50.63
CA LYS A 11 -15.91 -17.67 50.61
C LYS A 11 -16.29 -16.78 49.43
N HIS A 12 -16.65 -17.30 48.27
CA HIS A 12 -17.90 -18.01 48.05
C HIS A 12 -17.78 -18.96 46.86
N ALA A 13 -18.35 -20.15 47.04
CA ALA A 13 -18.76 -21.00 45.94
C ALA A 13 -19.85 -20.27 45.16
N VAL A 14 -19.66 -20.14 43.85
CA VAL A 14 -20.77 -20.11 42.89
C VAL A 14 -20.47 -21.20 41.89
N ALA A 15 -21.43 -22.10 41.80
CA ALA A 15 -21.44 -23.29 40.97
C ALA A 15 -21.45 -22.93 39.48
N GLY A 16 -20.95 -23.86 38.67
CA GLY A 16 -21.15 -23.86 37.21
C GLY A 16 -19.88 -24.23 36.46
N ASN A 17 -19.84 -25.48 35.99
CA ASN A 17 -18.93 -26.06 34.99
C ASN A 17 -17.80 -25.15 34.49
N VAL A 18 -16.57 -25.47 34.89
CA VAL A 18 -15.43 -25.24 34.00
C VAL A 18 -15.50 -26.34 32.96
N ASP A 19 -16.32 -26.13 31.92
CA ASP A 19 -16.08 -26.81 30.67
C ASP A 19 -14.67 -26.39 30.26
N VAL A 20 -13.74 -27.34 30.35
CA VAL A 20 -12.45 -27.31 29.67
C VAL A 20 -12.77 -26.93 28.22
N ILE A 21 -12.63 -25.65 27.88
CA ILE A 21 -12.62 -25.23 26.48
C ILE A 21 -11.41 -25.94 25.90
N PRO A 22 -11.58 -26.89 24.97
CA PRO A 22 -10.42 -27.42 24.29
C PRO A 22 -9.75 -26.24 23.58
N MET A 23 -8.47 -26.00 23.83
CA MET A 23 -7.63 -25.17 22.95
C MET A 23 -7.50 -25.91 21.61
N THR A 24 -8.58 -26.00 20.85
CA THR A 24 -8.48 -26.24 19.42
C THR A 24 -8.03 -24.93 18.81
N LEU A 25 -6.83 -24.94 18.23
CA LEU A 25 -6.39 -23.90 17.32
C LEU A 25 -7.30 -23.97 16.09
N ASP A 26 -8.40 -23.21 16.10
CA ASP A 26 -9.34 -23.23 15.00
C ASP A 26 -8.74 -22.51 13.78
N ALA A 27 -8.75 -23.17 12.63
CA ALA A 27 -8.16 -22.66 11.38
C ALA A 27 -8.73 -21.30 10.91
N ALA A 28 -9.93 -20.95 11.37
CA ALA A 28 -10.59 -19.67 11.07
C ALA A 28 -9.81 -18.47 11.63
N THR A 29 -9.32 -18.55 12.87
CA THR A 29 -8.57 -17.48 13.53
C THR A 29 -7.22 -17.23 12.84
N SER A 30 -6.62 -18.27 12.28
CA SER A 30 -5.35 -18.19 11.53
C SER A 30 -5.49 -17.48 10.18
N ASN A 31 -6.67 -17.57 9.54
CA ASN A 31 -6.92 -16.91 8.26
C ASN A 31 -7.18 -15.40 8.41
N GLU A 32 -7.86 -14.98 9.47
CA GLU A 32 -8.10 -13.56 9.74
C GLU A 32 -6.81 -12.81 10.10
N VAL A 33 -5.96 -13.42 10.94
CA VAL A 33 -4.65 -12.85 11.29
C VAL A 33 -3.78 -12.70 10.04
N LYS A 34 -3.66 -13.75 9.21
CA LYS A 34 -2.92 -13.66 7.93
C LYS A 34 -3.46 -12.58 6.99
N LYS A 35 -4.79 -12.45 6.89
CA LYS A 35 -5.42 -11.42 6.04
C LYS A 35 -5.05 -10.01 6.51
N LEU A 36 -5.06 -9.77 7.83
CA LEU A 36 -4.70 -8.48 8.40
C LEU A 36 -3.22 -8.14 8.18
N GLU A 37 -2.32 -9.10 8.38
CA GLU A 37 -0.88 -8.92 8.14
C GLU A 37 -0.58 -8.62 6.67
N ILE A 38 -1.19 -9.35 5.74
CA ILE A 38 -1.07 -9.08 4.30
C ILE A 38 -1.58 -7.67 3.98
N SER A 39 -2.71 -7.25 4.56
CA SER A 39 -3.24 -5.90 4.31
C SER A 39 -2.28 -4.79 4.76
N LYS A 40 -1.58 -5.00 5.90
CA LYS A 40 -0.58 -4.07 6.42
C LYS A 40 0.65 -4.05 5.53
N ALA A 41 1.15 -5.22 5.11
CA ALA A 41 2.29 -5.33 4.20
C ALA A 41 2.01 -4.65 2.85
N VAL A 42 0.85 -4.92 2.24
CA VAL A 42 0.38 -4.28 1.01
C VAL A 42 0.34 -2.76 1.15
N ARG A 43 -0.23 -2.24 2.24
CA ARG A 43 -0.29 -0.79 2.50
C ARG A 43 1.10 -0.18 2.67
N TYR A 44 2.00 -0.86 3.39
CA TYR A 44 3.37 -0.41 3.60
C TYR A 44 4.13 -0.37 2.26
N LYS A 45 4.03 -1.43 1.46
CA LYS A 45 4.66 -1.51 0.14
C LYS A 45 4.11 -0.46 -0.82
N LYS A 46 2.79 -0.24 -0.84
CA LYS A 46 2.17 0.83 -1.63
C LYS A 46 2.79 2.20 -1.32
N LYS A 47 3.02 2.53 -0.04
CA LYS A 47 3.71 3.77 0.35
C LYS A 47 5.15 3.86 -0.16
N ILE A 48 5.87 2.73 -0.23
CA ILE A 48 7.23 2.69 -0.80
C ILE A 48 7.16 2.99 -2.30
N VAL A 49 6.23 2.37 -3.02
CA VAL A 49 6.01 2.61 -4.45
C VAL A 49 5.64 4.08 -4.70
N GLU A 50 4.74 4.66 -3.92
CA GLU A 50 4.39 6.09 -4.02
C GLU A 50 5.62 7.00 -3.84
N LYS A 51 6.50 6.69 -2.89
CA LYS A 51 7.75 7.43 -2.71
C LYS A 51 8.72 7.28 -3.88
N ALA A 52 8.81 6.09 -4.46
CA ALA A 52 9.63 5.84 -5.64
C ALA A 52 9.10 6.62 -6.86
N LEU A 53 7.79 6.66 -7.05
CA LEU A 53 7.18 7.42 -8.16
C LEU A 53 7.39 8.93 -8.03
N LYS A 54 7.55 9.45 -6.81
CA LYS A 54 7.89 10.85 -6.56
C LYS A 54 9.33 11.24 -6.94
N THR A 55 10.19 10.27 -7.26
CA THR A 55 11.54 10.55 -7.76
C THR A 55 11.63 10.49 -9.28
N VAL A 56 10.51 10.23 -9.97
CA VAL A 56 10.43 10.16 -11.43
C VAL A 56 9.78 11.43 -11.94
N TYR A 57 10.51 12.16 -12.77
CA TYR A 57 10.07 13.42 -13.37
C TYR A 57 9.69 13.21 -14.82
N ASP A 58 8.68 13.96 -15.28
CA ASP A 58 8.29 13.97 -16.68
C ASP A 58 9.36 14.74 -17.48
N PRO A 59 9.97 14.17 -18.55
CA PRO A 59 10.92 14.88 -19.40
C PRO A 59 10.37 16.18 -20.01
N GLU A 60 9.07 16.30 -20.22
CA GLU A 60 8.42 17.52 -20.70
C GLU A 60 8.28 18.58 -19.60
N PHE A 61 8.12 18.13 -18.34
CA PHE A 61 7.97 18.99 -17.16
C PHE A 61 8.95 18.57 -16.05
N PRO A 62 10.27 18.80 -16.23
CA PRO A 62 11.32 18.22 -15.38
C PRO A 62 11.35 18.76 -13.94
N ILE A 63 10.50 19.73 -13.62
CA ILE A 63 10.42 20.38 -12.30
C ILE A 63 9.44 19.62 -11.38
N ILE A 64 8.52 18.81 -11.93
CA ILE A 64 7.42 18.18 -11.18
C ILE A 64 7.43 16.67 -11.41
N ASP A 65 7.24 15.91 -10.34
CA ASP A 65 7.18 14.45 -10.42
C ASP A 65 5.83 13.94 -10.96
N ILE A 66 5.85 12.79 -11.61
CA ILE A 66 4.67 12.20 -12.25
C ILE A 66 3.53 11.87 -11.28
N PHE A 67 3.85 11.62 -10.01
CA PHE A 67 2.86 11.26 -9.00
C PHE A 67 2.09 12.49 -8.53
N THR A 68 2.80 13.60 -8.31
CA THR A 68 2.24 14.91 -7.95
C THR A 68 1.51 15.54 -9.12
N LEU A 69 2.07 15.40 -10.32
CA LEU A 69 1.41 15.79 -11.55
C LEU A 69 0.07 15.06 -11.71
N GLY A 70 -0.06 13.83 -11.21
CA GLY A 70 -1.31 13.06 -11.25
C GLY A 70 -1.40 12.17 -12.49
N LEU A 71 -0.27 11.71 -13.02
CA LEU A 71 -0.20 10.74 -14.11
C LEU A 71 -0.47 9.30 -13.62
N ILE A 72 -0.39 9.07 -12.32
CA ILE A 72 -0.61 7.75 -11.70
C ILE A 72 -2.04 7.66 -11.16
N TYR A 73 -2.85 6.79 -11.77
CA TYR A 73 -4.26 6.60 -11.42
C TYR A 73 -4.44 5.53 -10.34
N ASP A 74 -3.74 4.40 -10.47
CA ASP A 74 -3.85 3.32 -9.50
C ASP A 74 -2.53 2.57 -9.30
N ILE A 75 -2.36 2.07 -8.08
CA ILE A 75 -1.23 1.26 -7.64
C ILE A 75 -1.81 0.05 -6.91
N LYS A 76 -1.71 -1.12 -7.54
CA LYS A 76 -2.12 -2.40 -6.95
C LYS A 76 -0.89 -3.24 -6.63
N VAL A 77 -0.70 -3.52 -5.34
CA VAL A 77 0.37 -4.41 -4.87
C VAL A 77 -0.23 -5.78 -4.55
N GLN A 78 0.29 -6.81 -5.21
CA GLN A 78 -0.09 -8.20 -5.02
C GLN A 78 1.06 -8.93 -4.31
N GLU A 79 1.02 -8.91 -2.97
CA GLU A 79 2.12 -9.41 -2.12
C GLU A 79 2.43 -10.89 -2.38
N LYS A 80 1.40 -11.73 -2.57
CA LYS A 80 1.57 -13.17 -2.78
C LYS A 80 2.30 -13.53 -4.08
N GLU A 81 1.99 -12.78 -5.14
CA GLU A 81 2.57 -12.98 -6.47
C GLU A 81 3.86 -12.16 -6.68
N LYS A 82 4.23 -11.34 -5.68
CA LYS A 82 5.29 -10.33 -5.79
C LYS A 82 5.11 -9.49 -7.06
N LYS A 83 3.90 -8.97 -7.29
CA LYS A 83 3.56 -8.21 -8.49
C LYS A 83 3.03 -6.82 -8.13
N ILE A 84 3.48 -5.82 -8.87
CA ILE A 84 3.01 -4.43 -8.74
C ILE A 84 2.42 -4.02 -10.08
N ASN A 85 1.13 -3.69 -10.10
CA ASN A 85 0.47 -3.14 -11.28
C ASN A 85 0.30 -1.64 -11.08
N ILE A 86 0.78 -0.87 -12.06
CA ILE A 86 0.62 0.57 -12.13
C ILE A 86 -0.32 0.89 -13.29
N LEU A 87 -1.41 1.59 -12.99
CA LEU A 87 -2.26 2.21 -14.01
C LEU A 87 -1.88 3.68 -14.11
N MET A 88 -1.43 4.10 -15.28
CA MET A 88 -1.00 5.48 -15.52
C MET A 88 -1.48 6.02 -16.86
N THR A 89 -1.30 7.31 -17.06
CA THR A 89 -1.58 8.03 -18.29
C THR A 89 -0.38 8.92 -18.68
N PHE A 90 -0.47 9.59 -19.83
CA PHE A 90 0.48 10.62 -20.26
C PHE A 90 -0.22 11.96 -20.44
N THR A 91 0.58 13.03 -20.58
CA THR A 91 0.10 14.35 -20.98
C THR A 91 -0.54 14.31 -22.37
N THR A 92 0.01 13.51 -23.30
CA THR A 92 -0.51 13.35 -24.67
C THR A 92 -0.47 11.88 -25.14
N PRO A 93 -1.42 11.44 -26.00
CA PRO A 93 -1.47 10.05 -26.49
C PRO A 93 -0.33 9.63 -27.41
N ALA A 94 0.31 10.60 -28.06
CA ALA A 94 1.35 10.37 -29.06
C ALA A 94 2.74 10.79 -28.56
N CYS A 95 2.99 10.74 -27.25
CA CYS A 95 4.27 11.17 -26.69
C CYS A 95 5.41 10.21 -27.11
N PRO A 96 6.43 10.67 -27.84
CA PRO A 96 7.56 9.84 -28.25
C PRO A 96 8.41 9.37 -27.06
N MET A 97 8.26 10.01 -25.89
CA MET A 97 8.99 9.69 -24.66
C MET A 97 8.21 8.75 -23.72
N ALA A 98 7.04 8.26 -24.14
CA ALA A 98 6.19 7.37 -23.35
C ALA A 98 6.94 6.09 -22.89
N GLU A 99 7.74 5.48 -23.77
CA GLU A 99 8.50 4.28 -23.45
C GLU A 99 9.60 4.56 -22.43
N MET A 100 10.35 5.66 -22.61
CA MET A 100 11.38 6.10 -21.68
C MET A 100 10.79 6.36 -20.28
N LEU A 101 9.64 7.05 -20.20
CA LEU A 101 9.01 7.34 -18.92
C LEU A 101 8.53 6.05 -18.23
N GLN A 102 7.98 5.09 -18.98
CA GLN A 102 7.63 3.77 -18.43
C GLN A 102 8.85 3.04 -17.88
N GLU A 103 9.98 3.10 -18.57
CA GLU A 103 11.22 2.48 -18.12
C GLU A 103 11.73 3.13 -16.83
N MET A 104 11.73 4.47 -16.77
CA MET A 104 12.08 5.22 -15.55
C MET A 104 11.20 4.82 -14.36
N VAL A 105 9.89 4.65 -14.59
CA VAL A 105 8.94 4.17 -13.57
C VAL A 105 9.28 2.75 -13.11
N LYS A 106 9.50 1.82 -14.05
CA LYS A 106 9.88 0.43 -13.72
C LYS A 106 11.16 0.41 -12.89
N ASN A 107 12.18 1.14 -13.31
CA ASN A 107 13.48 1.20 -12.66
C ASN A 107 13.38 1.77 -11.25
N ALA A 108 12.68 2.88 -11.06
CA ALA A 108 12.48 3.49 -9.74
C ALA A 108 11.76 2.54 -8.77
N ILE A 109 10.74 1.81 -9.24
CA ILE A 109 10.03 0.83 -8.42
C ILE A 109 10.92 -0.37 -8.10
N ASN A 110 11.63 -0.91 -9.09
CA ASN A 110 12.50 -2.07 -8.92
C ASN A 110 13.63 -1.80 -7.92
N GLU A 111 14.19 -0.59 -7.90
CA GLU A 111 15.23 -0.19 -6.95
C GLU A 111 14.73 -0.24 -5.49
N LYS A 112 13.44 0.06 -5.25
CA LYS A 112 12.86 0.05 -3.90
C LYS A 112 12.13 -1.26 -3.54
N CYS A 113 11.75 -2.04 -4.54
CA CYS A 113 10.95 -3.24 -4.41
C CYS A 113 11.62 -4.42 -5.14
N GLU A 114 12.79 -4.82 -4.65
CA GLU A 114 13.53 -5.95 -5.22
C GLU A 114 12.71 -7.25 -5.21
N GLY A 115 12.80 -8.01 -6.29
CA GLY A 115 12.11 -9.29 -6.47
C GLY A 115 10.62 -9.16 -6.80
N TYR A 116 10.12 -7.96 -7.10
CA TYR A 116 8.78 -7.74 -7.62
C TYR A 116 8.77 -7.61 -9.14
N THR A 117 7.74 -8.14 -9.78
CA THR A 117 7.46 -7.88 -11.19
C THR A 117 6.58 -6.64 -11.31
N VAL A 118 7.06 -5.62 -12.02
CA VAL A 118 6.33 -4.37 -12.27
C VAL A 118 5.67 -4.43 -13.63
N VAL A 119 4.35 -4.30 -13.66
CA VAL A 119 3.55 -4.22 -14.89
C VAL A 119 2.91 -2.84 -14.96
N ILE A 120 3.15 -2.16 -16.08
CA ILE A 120 2.57 -0.85 -16.35
C ILE A 120 1.45 -1.03 -17.38
N SER A 121 0.31 -0.42 -17.10
CA SER A 121 -0.83 -0.32 -18.01
C SER A 121 -1.15 1.15 -18.24
N ILE A 122 -1.36 1.50 -19.50
CA ILE A 122 -1.67 2.87 -19.90
C ILE A 122 -3.16 2.98 -20.18
N THR A 123 -3.79 4.03 -19.68
CA THR A 123 -5.16 4.41 -20.05
C THR A 123 -5.24 5.90 -20.36
N PHE A 124 -6.16 6.27 -21.24
CA PHE A 124 -6.59 7.66 -21.47
C PHE A 124 -8.07 7.85 -21.12
N ASP A 125 -8.66 6.87 -20.42
CA ASP A 125 -10.01 6.92 -19.88
C ASP A 125 -9.95 6.82 -18.35
N PRO A 126 -10.31 7.89 -17.60
CA PRO A 126 -10.66 9.21 -18.13
C PRO A 126 -9.44 9.94 -18.71
N MET A 127 -9.67 10.96 -19.56
CA MET A 127 -8.57 11.84 -19.97
C MET A 127 -8.07 12.64 -18.78
N ARG A 128 -6.75 12.85 -18.73
CA ARG A 128 -6.11 13.66 -17.71
C ARG A 128 -6.67 15.08 -17.71
N ASN A 129 -7.06 15.56 -16.53
CA ASN A 129 -7.45 16.96 -16.30
C ASN A 129 -6.65 17.58 -15.15
N ILE A 130 -6.74 18.91 -14.99
CA ILE A 130 -6.02 19.67 -13.96
C ILE A 130 -6.47 19.25 -12.55
N ASP A 131 -7.72 18.83 -12.38
CA ASP A 131 -8.26 18.36 -11.09
C ASP A 131 -7.51 17.14 -10.54
N MET A 132 -6.88 16.34 -11.41
CA MET A 132 -6.07 15.18 -11.02
C MET A 132 -4.71 15.52 -10.43
N ILE A 133 -4.23 16.76 -10.57
CA ILE A 133 -3.01 17.22 -9.90
C ILE A 133 -3.23 17.09 -8.39
N LYS A 134 -2.24 16.56 -7.67
CA LYS A 134 -2.37 16.32 -6.22
C LYS A 134 -2.00 17.54 -5.38
N ASP A 135 -1.15 18.40 -5.94
CA ASP A 135 -0.67 19.61 -5.27
C ASP A 135 -1.59 20.81 -5.57
N PRO A 136 -2.13 21.49 -4.55
CA PRO A 136 -3.08 22.58 -4.73
C PRO A 136 -2.43 23.88 -5.23
N ASP A 137 -1.15 24.11 -4.93
CA ASP A 137 -0.43 25.30 -5.39
C ASP A 137 -0.09 25.16 -6.87
N LEU A 138 0.29 23.94 -7.28
CA LEU A 138 0.52 23.61 -8.67
C LEU A 138 -0.74 23.74 -9.53
N LYS A 139 -1.92 23.39 -9.00
CA LYS A 139 -3.20 23.58 -9.71
C LYS A 139 -3.42 25.03 -10.16
N ARG A 140 -3.09 25.99 -9.29
CA ARG A 140 -3.26 27.42 -9.57
C ARG A 140 -2.34 27.93 -10.68
N MET A 141 -1.26 27.21 -11.00
CA MET A 141 -0.37 27.57 -12.10
C MET A 141 -0.95 27.22 -13.48
N PHE A 142 -1.96 26.34 -13.53
CA PHE A 142 -2.61 25.90 -14.77
C PHE A 142 -4.01 26.51 -14.97
N GLU A 143 -4.46 27.38 -14.07
CA GLU A 143 -5.64 28.25 -14.23
C GLU A 143 -5.24 29.58 -14.89
#